data_AF-A0A068TXI5-F1
#
_entry.id   AF-A0A068TXI5-F1
#
_cell.length_a   1.000
_cell.length_b   1.000
_cell.length_c   1.000
_cell.angle_alpha   90.00
_cell.angle_beta   90.00
_cell.angle_gamma   90.00
#
_symmetry.space_group_name_H-M   'P 1'
#
loop_
_entity.id
_entity.type
_entity.pdbx_description
1 polymer ?
#
loop_
_entity_poly.entity_id
_entity_poly.type
_entity_poly.pdbx_seq_one_letter_code
_entity_poly.pdbx_strand_id
1 'polypeptide(L)'
;MDSNELVKLIEILNPQNKLGRITIITKMGVENMRVELPHFIKAVRRAGQIVTWVSDPVHGNTIKAPCGLKTRPFDAIRVEVRAFFDVHKQEGSHPGGAHQEMTGQNVTECIGGSRTVTL
;
A
#
# COMPACT_ATOMS: atom_id res chain seq x y z
N MET A 1 -0.40 11.25 -7.18
CA MET A 1 -0.14 10.76 -8.55
C MET A 1 -1.47 10.74 -9.25
N ASP A 2 -1.57 11.25 -10.47
CA ASP A 2 -2.82 11.15 -11.22
C ASP A 2 -2.99 9.74 -11.81
N SER A 3 -4.24 9.28 -11.99
CA SER A 3 -4.52 7.96 -12.54
C SER A 3 -4.12 7.83 -14.02
N ASN A 4 -4.19 8.90 -14.82
CA ASN A 4 -3.76 8.85 -16.22
C ASN A 4 -2.23 8.86 -16.33
N GLU A 5 -1.53 9.55 -15.43
CA GLU A 5 -0.07 9.48 -15.34
C GLU A 5 0.41 8.06 -15.05
N LEU A 6 -0.25 7.36 -14.11
CA LEU A 6 0.05 5.96 -13.81
C LEU A 6 -0.09 5.07 -15.05
N VAL A 7 -1.21 5.19 -15.78
CA VAL A 7 -1.46 4.41 -17.00
C VAL A 7 -0.37 4.65 -18.06
N LYS A 8 -0.01 5.92 -18.30
CA LYS A 8 1.07 6.28 -19.24
C LYS A 8 2.40 5.68 -18.81
N LEU A 9 2.71 5.72 -17.51
CA LEU A 9 3.95 5.15 -16.98
C LEU A 9 4.00 3.63 -17.17
N ILE A 10 2.90 2.92 -16.93
CA ILE A 10 2.81 1.47 -17.16
C ILE A 10 3.01 1.15 -18.65
N GLU A 11 2.44 1.94 -19.55
CA GLU A 11 2.62 1.77 -21.00
C GLU A 11 4.08 1.90 -21.41
N ILE A 12 4.79 2.92 -20.89
CA ILE A 12 6.22 3.13 -21.13
C ILE A 12 7.06 1.96 -20.59
N LEU A 13 6.77 1.49 -19.38
CA LEU A 13 7.58 0.49 -18.68
C LEU A 13 7.24 -0.97 -19.03
N ASN A 14 6.05 -1.22 -19.57
CA ASN A 14 5.54 -2.54 -19.96
C ASN A 14 4.78 -2.50 -21.30
N PRO A 15 5.43 -2.08 -22.40
CA PRO A 15 4.74 -1.89 -23.69
C PRO A 15 4.18 -3.18 -24.28
N GLN A 16 4.71 -4.36 -23.90
CA GLN A 16 4.18 -5.67 -24.31
C GLN A 16 3.13 -6.24 -23.33
N ASN A 17 2.72 -5.46 -22.33
CA ASN A 17 1.77 -5.88 -21.29
C ASN A 17 2.11 -7.23 -20.64
N LYS A 18 3.41 -7.49 -20.41
CA LYS A 18 3.90 -8.76 -19.89
C LYS A 18 3.46 -8.94 -18.43
N LEU A 19 2.79 -10.05 -18.15
CA LEU A 19 2.33 -10.40 -16.80
C LEU A 19 3.51 -10.43 -15.81
N GLY A 20 3.31 -9.83 -14.63
CA GLY A 20 4.31 -9.77 -13.56
C GLY A 20 5.47 -8.79 -13.80
N ARG A 21 5.53 -8.10 -14.94
CA ARG A 21 6.59 -7.11 -15.22
C ARG A 21 6.50 -5.88 -14.32
N ILE A 22 5.29 -5.41 -14.04
CA ILE A 22 5.04 -4.21 -13.24
C ILE A 22 4.36 -4.60 -11.94
N THR A 23 4.93 -4.12 -10.84
CA THR A 23 4.31 -4.15 -9.52
C THR A 23 4.02 -2.72 -9.10
N ILE A 24 2.76 -2.44 -8.75
CA ILE A 24 2.33 -1.17 -8.19
C ILE A 24 2.29 -1.32 -6.67
N ILE A 25 3.17 -0.61 -5.98
CA ILE A 25 3.22 -0.57 -4.52
C ILE A 25 2.42 0.64 -4.03
N THR A 26 1.36 0.36 -3.28
CA THR A 26 0.41 1.36 -2.76
C THR A 26 0.75 1.67 -1.31
N LYS A 27 1.08 2.93 -1.03
CA LYS A 27 1.44 3.44 0.32
C LYS A 27 0.63 4.69 0.62
N MET A 28 -0.67 4.51 0.78
CA MET A 28 -1.64 5.62 0.79
C MET A 28 -1.91 6.12 2.21
N GLY A 29 -1.64 5.30 3.22
CA GLY A 29 -2.07 5.54 4.58
C GLY A 29 -3.49 5.03 4.79
N VAL A 30 -3.80 4.70 6.04
CA VAL A 30 -5.07 4.08 6.44
C VAL A 30 -6.31 4.89 6.03
N GLU A 31 -6.21 6.22 6.09
CA GLU A 31 -7.31 7.14 5.78
C GLU A 31 -7.62 7.20 4.27
N ASN A 32 -6.60 7.04 3.42
CA ASN A 32 -6.75 7.26 1.97
C ASN A 32 -6.90 5.96 1.18
N MET A 33 -6.51 4.80 1.73
CA MET A 33 -6.51 3.53 0.99
C MET A 33 -7.89 3.20 0.36
N ARG A 34 -8.99 3.42 1.10
CA ARG A 34 -10.35 3.16 0.59
C ARG A 34 -10.85 4.21 -0.40
N VAL A 35 -10.25 5.40 -0.38
CA VAL A 35 -10.65 6.53 -1.21
C VAL A 35 -9.91 6.47 -2.54
N GLU A 36 -8.60 6.32 -2.50
CA GLU A 36 -7.71 6.52 -3.65
C GLU A 36 -7.53 5.26 -4.50
N LEU A 37 -7.31 4.10 -3.87
CA LEU A 37 -7.01 2.85 -4.59
C LEU A 37 -8.06 2.44 -5.64
N PRO A 38 -9.38 2.57 -5.39
CA PRO A 38 -10.39 2.24 -6.39
C PRO A 38 -10.21 3.00 -7.71
N HIS A 39 -9.77 4.27 -7.65
CA HIS A 39 -9.57 5.09 -8.85
C HIS A 39 -8.44 4.54 -9.73
N PHE A 40 -7.32 4.15 -9.11
CA PHE A 40 -6.18 3.57 -9.83
C PHE A 40 -6.51 2.19 -10.41
N ILE A 41 -7.16 1.30 -9.64
CA ILE A 41 -7.58 -0.02 -10.14
C ILE A 41 -8.48 0.13 -11.36
N LYS A 42 -9.47 1.03 -11.30
CA LYS A 42 -10.37 1.30 -12.43
C LYS A 42 -9.63 1.83 -13.65
N ALA A 43 -8.67 2.74 -13.46
CA ALA A 43 -7.89 3.31 -14.56
C ALA A 43 -7.03 2.26 -15.27
N VAL A 44 -6.24 1.50 -14.51
CA VAL A 44 -5.39 0.41 -15.04
C VAL A 44 -6.24 -0.66 -15.75
N ARG A 45 -7.39 -1.04 -15.16
CA ARG A 45 -8.33 -1.98 -15.78
C ARG A 45 -8.89 -1.44 -17.10
N ARG A 46 -9.32 -0.17 -17.16
CA ARG A 46 -9.81 0.44 -18.41
C ARG A 46 -8.74 0.49 -19.49
N ALA A 47 -7.48 0.64 -19.12
CA ALA A 47 -6.35 0.62 -20.04
C ALA A 47 -5.96 -0.81 -20.50
N GLY A 48 -6.59 -1.86 -19.97
CA GLY A 48 -6.26 -3.26 -20.31
C GLY A 48 -4.88 -3.71 -19.81
N GLN A 49 -4.29 -2.97 -18.88
CA GLN A 49 -2.93 -3.21 -18.38
C GLN A 49 -2.92 -4.25 -17.26
N ILE A 50 -1.92 -5.13 -17.28
CA ILE A 50 -1.72 -6.20 -16.30
C ILE A 50 -0.58 -5.81 -15.36
N VAL A 51 -0.90 -5.73 -14.07
CA VAL A 51 0.02 -5.34 -13.00
C VAL A 51 -0.21 -6.20 -11.76
N THR A 52 0.82 -6.31 -10.92
CA THR A 52 0.70 -6.86 -9.57
C THR A 52 0.46 -5.72 -8.59
N TRP A 53 -0.62 -5.80 -7.80
CA TRP A 53 -0.90 -4.82 -6.75
C TRP A 53 -0.28 -5.28 -5.44
N VAL A 54 0.48 -4.40 -4.79
CA VAL A 54 1.11 -4.66 -3.49
C VAL A 54 0.79 -3.52 -2.53
N SER A 55 0.48 -3.86 -1.28
CA SER A 55 0.31 -2.88 -0.20
C SER A 55 1.62 -2.65 0.53
N ASP A 56 2.02 -1.39 0.69
CA ASP A 56 3.03 -0.93 1.64
C ASP A 56 2.34 -0.13 2.74
N PRO A 57 1.91 -0.80 3.82
CA PRO A 57 1.16 -0.17 4.90
C PRO A 57 2.07 0.58 5.90
N VAL A 58 3.38 0.67 5.66
CA VAL A 58 4.33 1.27 6.61
C VAL A 58 4.52 2.74 6.31
N HIS A 59 4.87 3.06 5.07
CA HIS A 59 5.32 4.41 4.71
C HIS A 59 4.21 5.45 4.80
N GLY A 60 2.96 5.09 4.47
CA GLY A 60 1.81 5.98 4.54
C GLY A 60 1.34 6.32 5.97
N ASN A 61 1.77 5.57 6.99
CA ASN A 61 1.28 5.67 8.37
C ASN A 61 2.32 6.19 9.38
N THR A 62 3.35 6.88 8.90
CA THR A 62 4.41 7.40 9.79
C THR A 62 3.94 8.65 10.53
N ILE A 63 4.13 8.64 11.85
CA ILE A 63 3.86 9.77 12.75
C ILE A 63 5.14 10.15 13.52
N LYS A 64 5.12 11.32 14.17
CA LYS A 64 6.19 11.76 15.08
C LYS A 64 5.70 11.67 16.51
N ALA A 65 6.41 10.91 17.35
CA ALA A 65 6.12 10.78 18.77
C ALA A 65 6.49 12.06 19.53
N PRO A 66 5.94 12.28 20.75
CA PRO A 66 6.29 13.43 21.59
C PRO A 66 7.79 13.52 21.89
N CYS A 67 8.47 12.38 22.02
CA CYS A 67 9.92 12.27 22.20
C CYS A 67 10.74 12.64 20.93
N GLY A 68 10.08 12.94 19.82
CA GLY A 68 10.70 13.39 18.57
C GLY A 68 11.04 12.26 17.58
N LEU A 69 10.94 11.00 18.00
CA LEU A 69 11.18 9.83 17.15
C LEU A 69 10.06 9.63 16.13
N LYS A 70 10.41 9.14 14.94
CA LYS A 70 9.43 8.65 13.96
C LYS A 70 8.96 7.27 14.39
N THR A 71 7.65 7.06 14.38
CA THR A 71 7.04 5.77 14.69
C THR A 71 5.84 5.51 13.80
N ARG A 72 5.33 4.28 13.82
CA ARG A 72 4.14 3.86 13.09
C ARG A 72 3.21 3.11 14.05
N PRO A 73 1.91 3.45 14.11
CA PRO A 73 0.95 2.66 14.88
C PRO A 73 0.68 1.31 14.20
N PHE A 74 0.89 0.21 14.93
CA PHE A 74 0.62 -1.14 14.42
C PHE A 74 -0.83 -1.32 13.94
N ASP A 75 -1.79 -0.70 14.63
CA ASP A 75 -3.19 -0.77 14.23
C ASP A 75 -3.45 -0.05 12.90
N ALA A 76 -2.79 1.08 12.63
CA ALA A 76 -2.91 1.77 11.34
C ALA A 76 -2.38 0.90 10.20
N ILE A 77 -1.21 0.27 10.39
CA ILE A 77 -0.63 -0.71 9.46
C ILE A 77 -1.65 -1.84 9.17
N ARG A 78 -2.22 -2.44 10.23
CA ARG A 78 -3.20 -3.53 10.09
C ARG A 78 -4.46 -3.08 9.34
N VAL A 79 -4.98 -1.89 9.63
CA VAL A 79 -6.21 -1.37 9.01
C VAL A 79 -5.96 -1.03 7.53
N GLU A 80 -4.79 -0.49 7.15
CA GLU A 80 -4.46 -0.26 5.74
C GLU A 80 -4.38 -1.58 4.95
N VAL A 81 -3.76 -2.63 5.51
CA VAL A 81 -3.76 -3.95 4.87
C VAL A 81 -5.19 -4.47 4.70
N ARG A 82 -6.05 -4.37 5.71
CA ARG A 82 -7.47 -4.77 5.58
C ARG A 82 -8.19 -3.97 4.49
N ALA A 83 -7.98 -2.65 4.48
CA ALA A 83 -8.55 -1.76 3.47
C ALA A 83 -8.15 -2.15 2.04
N PHE A 84 -6.87 -2.50 1.85
CA PHE A 84 -6.36 -2.98 0.57
C PHE A 84 -7.10 -4.23 0.08
N PHE A 85 -7.30 -5.23 0.96
CA PHE A 85 -8.09 -6.42 0.63
C PHE A 85 -9.57 -6.09 0.36
N ASP A 86 -10.19 -5.24 1.18
CA ASP A 86 -11.59 -4.83 1.01
C ASP A 86 -11.82 -4.17 -0.35
N VAL A 87 -10.95 -3.23 -0.74
CA VAL A 87 -11.02 -2.54 -2.02
C VAL A 87 -10.84 -3.51 -3.18
N HIS A 88 -9.85 -4.41 -3.11
CA HIS A 88 -9.65 -5.40 -4.16
C HIS A 88 -10.85 -6.32 -4.34
N LYS A 89 -11.47 -6.76 -3.23
CA LYS A 89 -12.70 -7.55 -3.24
C LYS A 89 -13.87 -6.77 -3.87
N GLN A 90 -14.05 -5.50 -3.49
CA GLN A 90 -15.12 -4.65 -4.02
C GLN A 90 -14.95 -4.38 -5.53
N GLU A 91 -13.72 -4.16 -5.97
CA GLU A 91 -13.41 -3.87 -7.37
C GLU A 91 -13.26 -5.11 -8.24
N GLY A 92 -13.33 -6.32 -7.67
CA GLY A 92 -13.16 -7.58 -8.40
C GLY A 92 -11.76 -7.75 -8.97
N SER A 93 -10.74 -7.34 -8.22
CA SER A 93 -9.33 -7.37 -8.61
C SER A 93 -8.51 -8.17 -7.60
N HIS A 94 -7.25 -8.49 -7.95
CA HIS A 94 -6.42 -9.41 -7.14
C HIS A 94 -5.44 -8.64 -6.23
N PRO A 95 -5.49 -8.86 -4.89
CA PRO A 95 -4.51 -8.32 -3.95
C PRO A 95 -3.22 -9.15 -4.00
N GLY A 96 -2.21 -8.68 -4.74
CA GLY A 96 -1.04 -9.48 -5.12
C GLY A 96 0.06 -9.63 -4.06
N GLY A 97 0.07 -8.83 -3.00
CA GLY A 97 1.03 -9.02 -1.90
C GLY A 97 1.15 -7.83 -0.94
N ALA A 98 2.13 -7.92 -0.04
CA ALA A 98 2.49 -6.88 0.91
C ALA A 98 4.01 -6.63 0.89
N HIS A 99 4.39 -5.37 1.08
CA HIS A 99 5.77 -4.91 1.24
C HIS A 99 5.87 -4.28 2.63
N GLN A 100 6.69 -4.86 3.52
CA GLN A 100 6.82 -4.41 4.90
C GLN A 100 8.28 -4.22 5.30
N GLU A 101 8.52 -3.21 6.12
CA GLU A 101 9.80 -3.01 6.81
C GLU A 101 9.76 -3.80 8.13
N MET A 102 10.66 -4.76 8.30
CA MET A 102 10.74 -5.55 9.53
C MET A 102 12.18 -5.95 9.85
N THR A 103 12.45 -6.22 11.12
CA THR A 103 13.70 -6.79 11.62
C THR A 103 13.41 -7.96 12.55
N GLY A 104 14.30 -8.96 12.57
CA GLY A 104 14.25 -10.07 13.53
C GLY A 104 14.74 -9.70 14.94
N GLN A 105 15.22 -8.47 15.13
CA GLN A 105 15.67 -7.95 16.42
C GLN A 105 14.50 -7.49 17.28
N ASN A 106 14.65 -7.60 18.62
CA ASN A 106 13.63 -7.16 19.56
C ASN A 106 13.67 -5.63 19.79
N VAL A 107 13.22 -4.87 18.78
CA VAL A 107 13.20 -3.40 18.78
C VAL A 107 11.84 -2.82 19.22
N THR A 108 11.81 -1.51 19.52
CA THR A 108 10.61 -0.77 19.97
C THR A 108 10.28 0.41 19.05
N GLU A 109 10.40 0.23 17.74
CA GLU A 109 10.27 1.31 16.75
C GLU A 109 8.82 1.63 16.36
N CYS A 110 7.93 0.65 16.44
CA CYS A 110 6.50 0.80 16.16
C CYS A 110 5.70 0.69 17.47
N ILE A 111 4.66 1.53 17.62
CA ILE A 111 3.79 1.52 18.79
C ILE A 111 2.63 0.52 18.63
N GLY A 112 2.10 0.04 19.75
CA GLY A 112 1.04 -0.96 19.82
C GLY A 112 1.57 -2.39 19.71
N GLY A 113 0.88 -3.22 18.93
CA GLY A 113 1.15 -4.67 18.84
C GLY A 113 0.80 -5.42 20.13
N SER A 114 1.09 -6.72 20.17
CA SER A 114 0.79 -7.58 21.33
C SER A 114 1.59 -7.24 22.59
N ARG A 115 2.72 -6.53 22.44
CA ARG A 115 3.59 -6.08 23.56
C ARG A 115 3.30 -4.66 24.03
N THR A 116 2.30 -3.98 23.44
CA THR A 116 1.84 -2.62 23.81
C THR A 116 2.98 -1.61 23.97
N VAL A 117 3.78 -1.42 22.92
CA VAL A 117 4.79 -0.34 22.89
C VAL A 117 4.06 1.01 22.84
N THR A 118 4.46 1.97 23.67
CA THR A 118 3.81 3.28 23.79
C THR A 118 4.67 4.42 23.21
N LEU A 119 4.04 5.60 23.03
CA LEU A 119 4.68 6.83 22.57
C LEU A 119 5.70 7.41 23.55
#